data_AF-A0A9X2HEM7-F1
#
_entry.id   AF-A0A9X2HEM7-F1
#
_cell.length_a   1.000
_cell.length_b   1.000
_cell.length_c   1.000
_cell.angle_alpha   90.00
_cell.angle_beta   90.00
_cell.angle_gamma   90.00
#
_symmetry.space_group_name_H-M   'P 1'
#
loop_
_entity.id
_entity.type
_entity.pdbx_description
1 polymer ?
#
loop_
_entity_poly.entity_id
_entity_poly.type
_entity_poly.pdbx_seq_one_letter_code
_entity_poly.pdbx_strand_id
1 'polypeptide(L)'
;MTSTPRGARRITPIRSADRAAAIRRALEVRAAGGVPLIGDERWSEDAWATLVRRAAGARLPEDAEWATMTSGTTGSPRILLRSDASWAASYPGIDRALGVRAGDRMLLPVHPVSSMTVYGAAHARARGIEWSVPRRARLSAADLAGPTLMHGTPHHLADALDLLEGGASSTLRAVLV
;
A
#
# COMPACT_ATOMS: atom_id res chain seq x y z
N MET A 1 -18.81 -11.66 -27.35
CA MET A 1 -17.73 -11.08 -26.52
C MET A 1 -16.50 -11.96 -26.68
N THR A 2 -15.57 -11.54 -27.53
CA THR A 2 -14.33 -12.25 -27.81
C THR A 2 -13.35 -12.04 -26.66
N SER A 3 -13.15 -13.09 -25.85
CA SER A 3 -12.12 -13.13 -24.81
C SER A 3 -10.75 -13.02 -25.48
N THR A 4 -10.10 -11.87 -25.36
CA THR A 4 -8.67 -11.72 -25.64
C THR A 4 -7.92 -12.80 -24.85
N PRO A 5 -6.96 -13.52 -25.46
CA PRO A 5 -6.14 -14.47 -24.70
C PRO A 5 -5.43 -13.67 -23.61
N ARG A 6 -5.80 -13.89 -22.34
CA ARG A 6 -5.04 -13.34 -21.22
C ARG A 6 -3.68 -14.02 -21.29
N GLY A 7 -2.68 -13.32 -21.81
CA GLY A 7 -1.29 -13.74 -21.68
C GLY A 7 -1.05 -14.14 -20.23
N ALA A 8 -0.31 -15.24 -20.01
CA ALA A 8 -0.16 -15.84 -18.69
C ALA A 8 0.07 -14.75 -17.63
N ARG A 9 -0.92 -14.57 -16.74
CA ARG A 9 -0.89 -13.54 -15.71
C ARG A 9 0.35 -13.81 -14.85
N ARG A 10 1.18 -12.78 -14.62
CA ARG A 10 2.42 -12.91 -13.85
C ARG A 10 2.49 -11.82 -12.79
N ILE A 11 3.21 -12.13 -11.72
CA ILE A 11 3.60 -11.14 -10.74
C ILE A 11 4.57 -10.16 -11.41
N THR A 12 4.34 -8.87 -11.24
CA THR A 12 5.24 -7.80 -11.70
C THR A 12 5.94 -7.19 -10.50
N PRO A 13 7.22 -7.53 -10.25
CA PRO A 13 8.00 -6.92 -9.19
C PRO A 13 8.26 -5.43 -9.46
N ILE A 14 8.15 -4.61 -8.43
CA ILE A 14 8.36 -3.16 -8.46
C ILE A 14 9.37 -2.82 -7.35
N ARG A 15 10.42 -2.08 -7.71
CA ARG A 15 11.43 -1.54 -6.78
C ARG A 15 11.71 -0.09 -7.14
N SER A 16 11.54 0.81 -6.18
CA SER A 16 11.78 2.24 -6.36
C SER A 16 12.06 2.89 -5.00
N ALA A 17 13.02 3.80 -4.96
CA ALA A 17 13.25 4.64 -3.79
C ALA A 17 12.18 5.73 -3.63
N ASP A 18 11.50 6.11 -4.72
CA ASP A 18 10.29 6.93 -4.64
C ASP A 18 9.10 6.03 -4.29
N ARG A 19 8.70 6.11 -3.02
CA ARG A 19 7.58 5.38 -2.43
C ARG A 19 6.26 5.65 -3.15
N ALA A 20 6.00 6.90 -3.52
CA ALA A 20 4.77 7.25 -4.20
C ALA A 20 4.78 6.70 -5.63
N ALA A 21 5.91 6.76 -6.33
CA ALA A 21 6.05 6.16 -7.64
C ALA A 21 5.86 4.64 -7.62
N ALA A 22 6.39 3.95 -6.59
CA ALA A 22 6.19 2.50 -6.42
C ALA A 22 4.70 2.15 -6.29
N ILE A 23 3.95 2.89 -5.47
CA ILE A 23 2.51 2.67 -5.26
C ILE A 23 1.72 2.98 -6.53
N ARG A 24 1.98 4.11 -7.19
CA ARG A 24 1.31 4.45 -8.47
C ARG A 24 1.55 3.36 -9.51
N ARG A 25 2.79 2.89 -9.64
CA ARG A 25 3.14 1.81 -10.55
C ARG A 25 2.39 0.51 -10.21
N ALA A 26 2.22 0.20 -8.93
CA ALA A 26 1.44 -0.97 -8.51
C ALA A 26 -0.04 -0.85 -8.92
N LEU A 27 -0.65 0.33 -8.70
CA LEU A 27 -2.03 0.60 -9.10
C LEU A 27 -2.21 0.51 -10.63
N GLU A 28 -1.25 1.02 -11.41
CA GLU A 28 -1.24 0.91 -12.88
C GLU A 28 -1.15 -0.55 -13.36
N VAL A 29 -0.21 -1.33 -12.78
CA VAL A 29 -0.07 -2.75 -13.10
C VAL A 29 -1.36 -3.49 -12.81
N ARG A 30 -2.00 -3.24 -11.65
CA ARG A 30 -3.31 -3.83 -11.34
C ARG A 30 -4.32 -3.38 -12.41
N ALA A 31 -4.44 -2.08 -12.69
CA ALA A 31 -5.43 -1.58 -13.65
C ALA A 31 -5.28 -2.21 -15.05
N ALA A 32 -4.05 -2.56 -15.44
CA ALA A 32 -3.75 -3.29 -16.68
C ALA A 32 -3.98 -4.82 -16.62
N GLY A 33 -4.52 -5.34 -15.51
CA GLY A 33 -4.78 -6.76 -15.29
C GLY A 33 -3.59 -7.57 -14.76
N GLY A 34 -2.46 -6.93 -14.46
CA GLY A 34 -1.30 -7.57 -13.83
C GLY A 34 -1.48 -7.80 -12.33
N VAL A 35 -0.47 -8.40 -11.70
CA VAL A 35 -0.40 -8.63 -10.24
C VAL A 35 0.85 -7.93 -9.70
N PRO A 36 0.75 -6.72 -9.13
CA PRO A 36 1.93 -5.99 -8.66
C PRO A 36 2.48 -6.61 -7.38
N LEU A 37 3.81 -6.53 -7.20
CA LEU A 37 4.52 -6.86 -5.98
C LEU A 37 5.58 -5.79 -5.71
N ILE A 38 5.40 -4.98 -4.66
CA ILE A 38 6.40 -3.98 -4.26
C ILE A 38 7.42 -4.65 -3.34
N GLY A 39 8.71 -4.56 -3.69
CA GLY A 39 9.81 -4.94 -2.81
C GLY A 39 10.41 -3.74 -2.08
N ASP A 40 11.31 -4.03 -1.13
CA ASP A 40 12.06 -3.01 -0.41
C ASP A 40 13.27 -2.55 -1.24
N GLU A 41 13.38 -1.25 -1.49
CA GLU A 41 14.48 -0.66 -2.23
C GLU A 41 15.84 -0.87 -1.55
N ARG A 42 15.85 -1.06 -0.22
CA ARG A 42 17.06 -1.17 0.60
C ARG A 42 17.66 -2.58 0.62
N TRP A 43 16.96 -3.57 0.06
CA TRP A 43 17.49 -4.93 -0.01
C TRP A 43 18.74 -5.00 -0.89
N SER A 44 19.60 -5.98 -0.61
CA SER A 44 20.71 -6.30 -1.51
C SER A 44 20.18 -6.77 -2.87
N GLU A 45 21.01 -6.66 -3.90
CA GLU A 45 20.68 -7.20 -5.23
C GLU A 45 20.36 -8.70 -5.18
N ASP A 46 21.05 -9.48 -4.33
CA ASP A 46 20.78 -10.90 -4.17
C ASP A 46 19.41 -11.19 -3.57
N ALA A 47 19.02 -10.42 -2.56
CA ALA A 47 17.70 -10.53 -1.94
C ALA A 47 16.60 -10.12 -2.93
N TRP A 48 16.82 -9.05 -3.70
CA TRP A 48 15.92 -8.62 -4.76
C TRP A 48 15.79 -9.67 -5.88
N ALA A 49 16.91 -10.18 -6.40
CA ALA A 49 16.93 -11.22 -7.43
C ALA A 49 16.25 -12.51 -6.95
N THR A 50 16.41 -12.85 -5.65
CA THR A 50 15.70 -13.97 -5.03
C THR A 50 14.19 -13.75 -5.01
N LEU A 51 13.72 -12.56 -4.66
CA LEU A 51 12.30 -12.21 -4.72
C LEU A 51 11.77 -12.34 -6.17
N VAL A 52 12.47 -11.77 -7.14
CA VAL A 52 12.07 -11.79 -8.56
C VAL A 52 11.97 -13.23 -9.07
N ARG A 53 12.93 -14.10 -8.76
CA ARG A 53 12.87 -15.53 -9.12
C ARG A 53 11.68 -16.24 -8.48
N ARG A 54 11.42 -15.99 -7.19
CA ARG A 54 10.26 -16.54 -6.48
C ARG A 54 8.95 -16.08 -7.11
N ALA A 55 8.85 -14.80 -7.46
CA ALA A 55 7.68 -14.22 -8.11
C ALA A 55 7.43 -14.79 -9.51
N ALA A 56 8.49 -15.00 -10.30
CA ALA A 56 8.41 -15.58 -11.64
C ALA A 56 7.98 -17.06 -11.63
N GLY A 57 8.38 -17.81 -10.59
CA GLY A 57 8.00 -19.22 -10.41
C GLY A 57 6.66 -19.43 -9.69
N ALA A 58 5.99 -18.37 -9.25
CA ALA A 58 4.74 -18.48 -8.51
C ALA A 58 3.58 -18.94 -9.42
N ARG A 59 2.83 -19.95 -8.97
CA ARG A 59 1.54 -20.30 -9.57
C ARG A 59 0.48 -19.36 -9.01
N LEU A 60 -0.17 -18.61 -9.89
CA LEU A 60 -1.21 -17.66 -9.53
C LEU A 60 -2.59 -18.33 -9.55
N PRO A 61 -3.38 -18.22 -8.48
CA PRO A 61 -4.83 -18.36 -8.56
C PRO A 61 -5.41 -17.44 -9.63
N GLU A 62 -6.52 -17.84 -10.24
CA GLU A 62 -7.17 -17.07 -11.31
C GLU A 62 -7.58 -15.66 -10.85
N ASP A 63 -8.04 -15.57 -9.61
CA ASP A 63 -8.50 -14.35 -8.94
C ASP A 63 -7.37 -13.57 -8.25
N ALA A 64 -6.09 -13.95 -8.41
CA ALA A 64 -4.99 -13.19 -7.85
C ALA A 64 -4.83 -11.85 -8.59
N GLU A 65 -4.92 -10.75 -7.85
CA GLU A 65 -4.85 -9.38 -8.37
C GLU A 65 -3.81 -8.53 -7.64
N TRP A 66 -3.42 -8.95 -6.45
CA TRP A 66 -2.42 -8.30 -5.62
C TRP A 66 -1.41 -9.34 -5.09
N ALA A 67 -0.13 -9.02 -5.15
CA ALA A 67 0.91 -9.73 -4.43
C ALA A 67 1.52 -8.79 -3.39
N THR A 68 1.54 -9.20 -2.13
CA THR A 68 2.07 -8.41 -1.01
C THR A 68 2.98 -9.25 -0.15
N MET A 69 3.73 -8.61 0.75
CA MET A 69 4.65 -9.32 1.63
C MET A 69 4.24 -9.16 3.09
N THR A 70 4.37 -10.24 3.85
CA THR A 70 4.31 -10.16 5.31
C THR A 70 5.55 -9.44 5.85
N SER A 71 5.43 -8.78 7.01
CA SER A 71 6.54 -8.12 7.74
C SER A 71 7.73 -9.02 8.09
N GLY A 72 7.64 -10.34 7.87
CA GLY A 72 8.81 -11.22 7.77
C GLY A 72 9.51 -11.52 9.10
N THR A 73 8.77 -11.55 10.22
CA THR A 73 9.33 -11.89 11.55
C THR A 73 9.98 -13.28 11.61
N THR A 74 9.73 -14.16 10.64
CA THR A 74 10.26 -15.53 10.57
C THR A 74 11.51 -15.68 9.67
N GLY A 75 12.22 -14.60 9.36
CA GLY A 75 13.51 -14.64 8.62
C GLY A 75 13.41 -14.93 7.11
N SER A 76 12.22 -15.21 6.58
CA SER A 76 11.98 -15.36 5.15
C SER A 76 10.62 -14.77 4.77
N PRO A 77 10.59 -13.57 4.16
CA PRO A 77 9.36 -12.93 3.74
C PRO A 77 8.57 -13.82 2.77
N ARG A 78 7.26 -13.98 3.01
CA ARG A 78 6.35 -14.75 2.16
C ARG A 78 5.57 -13.81 1.25
N ILE A 79 5.34 -14.24 0.00
CA ILE A 79 4.44 -13.56 -0.93
C ILE A 79 3.01 -14.03 -0.63
N LEU A 80 2.14 -13.10 -0.29
CA LEU A 80 0.71 -13.28 -0.10
C LEU A 80 -0.01 -12.85 -1.37
N LEU A 81 -0.81 -13.74 -1.94
CA LEU A 81 -1.67 -13.43 -3.08
C LEU A 81 -3.08 -13.09 -2.58
N ARG A 82 -3.67 -12.03 -3.11
CA ARG A 82 -5.02 -11.58 -2.77
C ARG A 82 -5.80 -11.23 -4.03
N SER A 83 -7.10 -11.49 -3.99
CA SER A 83 -8.05 -10.91 -4.94
C SER A 83 -8.39 -9.48 -4.54
N ASP A 84 -8.77 -8.66 -5.50
CA ASP A 84 -9.24 -7.29 -5.26
C ASP A 84 -10.57 -7.33 -4.47
N ALA A 85 -11.43 -8.30 -4.80
CA ALA A 85 -12.69 -8.56 -4.09
C ALA A 85 -12.47 -8.80 -2.59
N SER A 86 -11.42 -9.53 -2.20
CA SER A 86 -11.09 -9.76 -0.79
C SER A 86 -10.78 -8.46 -0.04
N TRP A 87 -10.11 -7.50 -0.67
CA TRP A 87 -9.88 -6.19 -0.08
C TRP A 87 -11.15 -5.34 -0.09
N ALA A 88 -11.84 -5.29 -1.23
CA ALA A 88 -13.03 -4.47 -1.43
C ALA A 88 -14.17 -4.80 -0.45
N ALA A 89 -14.29 -6.07 -0.04
CA ALA A 89 -15.27 -6.50 0.95
C ALA A 89 -15.17 -5.74 2.30
N SER A 90 -13.98 -5.27 2.66
CA SER A 90 -13.75 -4.55 3.93
C SER A 90 -13.99 -3.05 3.85
N TYR A 91 -13.94 -2.45 2.64
CA TYR A 91 -13.97 -0.99 2.48
C TYR A 91 -15.21 -0.34 3.11
N PRO A 92 -16.46 -0.84 2.94
CA PRO A 92 -17.63 -0.18 3.55
C PRO A 92 -17.60 -0.15 5.09
N GLY A 93 -16.97 -1.14 5.72
CA GLY A 93 -16.76 -1.15 7.17
C GLY A 93 -15.78 -0.07 7.60
N ILE A 94 -14.65 0.02 6.90
CA ILE A 94 -13.62 1.02 7.16
C ILE A 94 -14.12 2.44 6.83
N ASP A 95 -14.88 2.60 5.75
CA ASP A 95 -15.46 3.90 5.37
C ASP A 95 -16.35 4.46 6.48
N ARG A 96 -17.16 3.60 7.11
CA ARG A 96 -17.98 4.01 8.26
C ARG A 96 -17.14 4.35 9.48
N ALA A 97 -16.13 3.54 9.78
CA ALA A 97 -15.25 3.76 10.93
C ALA A 97 -14.44 5.06 10.81
N LEU A 98 -13.90 5.33 9.61
CA LEU A 98 -13.16 6.55 9.30
C LEU A 98 -14.08 7.73 8.94
N GLY A 99 -15.38 7.48 8.71
CA GLY A 99 -16.31 8.45 8.18
C GLY A 99 -15.83 9.08 6.87
N VAL A 100 -15.39 8.27 5.90
CA VAL A 100 -14.82 8.72 4.61
C VAL A 100 -15.82 9.58 3.82
N ARG A 101 -15.32 10.68 3.25
CA ARG A 101 -16.07 11.71 2.51
C ARG A 101 -15.38 12.03 1.19
N ALA A 102 -16.14 12.61 0.26
CA ALA A 102 -15.57 13.20 -0.95
C ALA A 102 -14.58 14.32 -0.57
N GLY A 103 -13.43 14.35 -1.24
CA GLY A 103 -12.37 15.33 -0.98
C GLY A 103 -11.45 14.99 0.20
N ASP A 104 -11.64 13.86 0.89
CA ASP A 104 -10.65 13.39 1.85
C ASP A 104 -9.31 13.09 1.17
N ARG A 105 -8.24 13.13 1.97
CA ARG A 105 -6.90 12.73 1.56
C ARG A 105 -6.29 11.82 2.61
N MET A 106 -5.84 10.63 2.20
CA MET A 106 -5.31 9.59 3.09
C MET A 106 -3.77 9.61 3.15
N LEU A 107 -3.22 9.84 4.33
CA LEU A 107 -1.80 9.66 4.61
C LEU A 107 -1.49 8.17 4.82
N LEU A 108 -0.52 7.65 4.08
CA LEU A 108 -0.07 6.27 4.13
C LEU A 108 1.41 6.22 4.58
N PRO A 109 1.69 6.32 5.89
CA PRO A 109 3.05 6.46 6.38
C PRO A 109 3.88 5.18 6.36
N VAL A 110 3.21 4.03 6.25
CA VAL A 110 3.87 2.74 6.29
C VAL A 110 4.64 2.48 4.99
N HIS A 111 5.76 1.77 5.11
CA HIS A 111 6.61 1.46 3.96
C HIS A 111 5.83 0.70 2.86
N PRO A 112 5.98 1.04 1.56
CA PRO A 112 5.21 0.41 0.46
C PRO A 112 5.38 -1.10 0.29
N VAL A 113 6.43 -1.69 0.86
CA VAL A 113 6.60 -3.16 0.91
C VAL A 113 5.51 -3.84 1.76
N SER A 114 4.91 -3.11 2.69
CA SER A 114 3.81 -3.59 3.54
C SER A 114 2.52 -3.68 2.76
N SER A 115 1.78 -4.78 2.96
CA SER A 115 0.42 -4.91 2.44
C SER A 115 -0.51 -3.77 2.89
N MET A 116 -0.25 -3.16 4.05
CA MET A 116 -1.09 -2.11 4.63
C MET A 116 -1.11 -0.84 3.78
N THR A 117 0.06 -0.43 3.26
CA THR A 117 0.18 0.75 2.38
C THR A 117 -0.47 0.49 1.02
N VAL A 118 -0.23 -0.69 0.43
CA VAL A 118 -0.81 -1.05 -0.86
C VAL A 118 -2.34 -1.16 -0.74
N TYR A 119 -2.82 -1.75 0.35
CA TYR A 119 -4.25 -1.80 0.69
C TYR A 119 -4.84 -0.40 0.83
N GLY A 120 -4.21 0.49 1.60
CA GLY A 120 -4.68 1.86 1.80
C GLY A 120 -4.75 2.65 0.49
N ALA A 121 -3.76 2.48 -0.39
CA ALA A 121 -3.76 3.11 -1.71
C ALA A 121 -4.87 2.54 -2.64
N ALA A 122 -5.11 1.23 -2.59
CA ALA A 122 -6.20 0.59 -3.33
C ALA A 122 -7.57 1.06 -2.81
N HIS A 123 -7.75 1.16 -1.48
CA HIS A 123 -8.94 1.71 -0.84
C HIS A 123 -9.18 3.16 -1.24
N ALA A 124 -8.16 4.01 -1.15
CA ALA A 124 -8.23 5.40 -1.57
C ALA A 124 -8.64 5.54 -3.05
N ARG A 125 -8.02 4.76 -3.94
CA ARG A 125 -8.38 4.70 -5.37
C ARG A 125 -9.84 4.25 -5.57
N ALA A 126 -10.30 3.23 -4.84
CA ALA A 126 -11.67 2.72 -4.92
C ALA A 126 -12.72 3.71 -4.40
N ARG A 127 -12.31 4.77 -3.70
CA ARG A 127 -13.17 5.86 -3.22
C ARG A 127 -12.97 7.18 -3.97
N GLY A 128 -12.03 7.21 -4.92
CA GLY A 128 -11.69 8.44 -5.63
C GLY A 128 -11.11 9.52 -4.72
N ILE A 129 -10.52 9.14 -3.58
CA ILE A 129 -9.85 10.06 -2.66
C ILE A 129 -8.35 10.04 -2.93
N GLU A 130 -7.70 11.18 -2.65
CA GLU A 130 -6.26 11.29 -2.82
C GLU A 130 -5.52 10.58 -1.69
N TRP A 131 -4.24 10.28 -1.93
CA TRP A 131 -3.35 9.78 -0.90
C TRP A 131 -1.97 10.41 -1.02
N SER A 132 -1.25 10.43 0.09
CA SER A 132 0.15 10.87 0.17
C SER A 132 0.97 9.90 1.01
N VAL A 133 2.29 9.96 0.86
CA VAL A 133 3.25 9.21 1.69
C VAL A 133 4.28 10.19 2.23
N PRO A 134 4.78 10.00 3.47
CA PRO A 134 5.88 10.78 3.99
C PRO A 134 7.15 10.59 3.18
N ARG A 135 7.98 11.64 3.14
CA ARG A 135 9.32 11.57 2.52
C ARG A 135 10.30 10.71 3.32
N ARG A 136 10.09 10.57 4.63
CA ARG A 136 10.98 9.87 5.56
C ARG A 136 10.25 8.73 6.26
N ALA A 137 10.97 7.96 7.08
CA ALA A 137 10.35 6.88 7.85
C ALA A 137 9.51 7.39 9.01
N ARG A 138 9.97 8.42 9.72
CA ARG A 138 9.21 9.12 10.76
C ARG A 138 8.37 10.24 10.14
N LEU A 139 7.22 10.49 10.75
CA LEU A 139 6.38 11.63 10.42
C LEU A 139 7.06 12.95 10.78
N SER A 140 6.74 13.99 10.02
CA SER A 140 7.06 15.38 10.31
C SER A 140 5.77 16.20 10.35
N ALA A 141 5.83 17.41 10.92
CA ALA A 141 4.69 18.33 10.94
C ALA A 141 4.13 18.61 9.52
N ALA A 142 4.99 18.64 8.50
CA ALA A 142 4.57 18.83 7.12
C ALA A 142 3.73 17.66 6.57
N ASP A 143 3.92 16.45 7.08
CA ASP A 143 3.13 15.27 6.65
C ASP A 143 1.70 15.31 7.22
N LEU A 144 1.48 16.05 8.32
CA LEU A 144 0.16 16.23 8.95
C LEU A 144 -0.66 17.37 8.32
N ALA A 145 -0.02 18.21 7.49
CA ALA A 145 -0.66 19.34 6.83
C ALA A 145 -1.33 18.90 5.53
N GLY A 146 -2.66 18.82 5.54
CA GLY A 146 -3.48 18.56 4.36
C GLY A 146 -4.23 17.21 4.37
N PRO A 147 -3.60 16.07 4.73
CA PRO A 147 -4.33 14.81 4.89
C PRO A 147 -5.42 14.92 5.95
N THR A 148 -6.58 14.34 5.67
CA THR A 148 -7.71 14.28 6.61
C THR A 148 -7.83 12.93 7.30
N LEU A 149 -7.23 11.89 6.70
CA LEU A 149 -7.23 10.51 7.19
C LEU A 149 -5.79 9.99 7.25
N MET A 150 -5.51 9.08 8.17
CA MET A 150 -4.24 8.32 8.18
C MET A 150 -4.51 6.83 8.32
N HIS A 151 -3.78 5.99 7.59
CA HIS A 151 -3.74 4.55 7.80
C HIS A 151 -2.31 4.12 8.11
N GLY A 152 -2.00 4.05 9.40
CA GLY A 152 -0.65 3.89 9.93
C GLY A 152 -0.52 2.66 10.83
N THR A 153 0.65 2.50 11.45
CA THR A 153 0.80 1.56 12.59
C THR A 153 0.58 2.31 13.91
N PRO A 154 0.49 1.62 15.05
CA PRO A 154 0.49 2.28 16.37
C PRO A 154 1.67 3.24 16.59
N HIS A 155 2.84 2.94 16.02
CA HIS A 155 4.01 3.83 16.10
C HIS A 155 3.82 5.12 15.31
N HIS A 156 3.14 5.08 14.16
CA HIS A 156 2.84 6.29 13.39
C HIS A 156 1.77 7.14 14.08
N LEU A 157 0.82 6.51 14.80
CA LEU A 157 -0.10 7.25 15.66
C LEU A 157 0.66 7.95 16.80
N ALA A 158 1.60 7.26 17.45
CA ALA A 158 2.45 7.89 18.46
C ALA A 158 3.27 9.05 17.89
N ASP A 159 3.96 8.88 16.74
CA ASP A 159 4.70 9.96 16.08
C ASP A 159 3.79 11.18 15.78
N ALA A 160 2.53 10.95 15.35
CA ALA A 160 1.59 12.03 15.09
C ALA A 160 1.16 12.77 16.37
N LEU A 161 0.93 12.04 17.47
CA LEU A 161 0.59 12.62 18.77
C LEU A 161 1.75 13.46 19.33
N ASP A 162 2.98 12.94 19.27
CA ASP A 162 4.18 13.66 19.70
C ASP A 162 4.34 15.01 18.96
N LEU A 163 4.06 15.02 17.65
CA LEU A 163 4.10 16.24 16.83
C LEU A 163 3.03 17.25 17.27
N LEU A 164 1.81 16.80 17.58
CA LEU A 164 0.72 17.66 18.05
C LEU A 164 1.02 18.25 19.42
N GLU A 165 1.55 17.45 20.35
CA GLU A 165 2.00 17.90 21.67
C GLU A 165 3.16 18.91 21.55
N GLY A 166 4.02 18.74 20.55
CA GLY A 166 5.06 19.69 20.16
C GLY A 166 4.56 20.96 19.46
N GLY A 167 3.25 21.13 19.28
CA GLY A 167 2.64 22.33 18.69
C GLY A 167 2.44 22.30 17.17
N ALA A 168 2.61 21.15 16.52
CA ALA A 168 2.25 21.02 15.11
C ALA A 168 0.73 21.16 14.92
N SER A 169 0.33 21.73 13.78
CA SER A 169 -1.08 21.69 13.35
C SER A 169 -1.34 20.44 12.51
N SER A 170 -2.60 19.99 12.49
CA SER A 170 -3.01 18.84 11.70
C SER A 170 -4.43 19.03 11.17
N THR A 171 -4.67 18.48 9.99
CA THR A 171 -6.01 18.35 9.39
C THR A 171 -6.61 16.96 9.58
N LEU A 172 -5.86 16.04 10.22
CA LEU A 172 -6.32 14.68 10.47
C LEU A 172 -7.52 14.70 11.41
N ARG A 173 -8.58 13.99 11.02
CA ARG A 173 -9.82 13.82 11.79
C ARG A 173 -10.08 12.36 12.19
N ALA A 174 -9.39 11.41 11.57
CA ALA A 174 -9.47 9.99 11.93
C ALA A 174 -8.21 9.25 11.51
N VAL A 175 -7.86 8.22 12.28
CA VAL A 175 -6.70 7.35 12.05
C VAL A 175 -7.14 5.90 12.14
N LEU A 176 -6.76 5.09 11.15
CA LEU A 176 -6.82 3.63 11.18
C LEU A 176 -5.43 3.10 11.55
N VAL A 177 -5.38 2.19 12.53
CA VAL A 177 -4.16 1.52 13.03
C VAL A 177 -4.28 0.01 13.01
#